data_AF-A0A6A5GLJ8-F1
#
_entry.id   AF-A0A6A5GLJ8-F1
#
_cell.length_a   1.000
_cell.length_b   1.000
_cell.length_c   1.000
_cell.angle_alpha   90.00
_cell.angle_beta   90.00
_cell.angle_gamma   90.00
#
_symmetry.space_group_name_H-M   'P 1'
#
loop_
_entity.id
_entity.type
_entity.pdbx_description
1 polymer ?
#
loop_
_entity_poly.entity_id
_entity_poly.type
_entity_poly.pdbx_seq_one_letter_code
_entity_poly.pdbx_strand_id
1 'polypeptide(L)'
;MDTSCLINHYSKFLREIYFFHGEVSGSFNREIKELYTAVENQNHGMNITPSKIKSHLEVCLDEIFSDRTTESEETLNLNTMLNDLNQMARHLGDDLSMKIVPLVSMYLEETKESDTVSKKGAKQAIENMINRLKKCAKSS
;
A
#
# COMPACT_ATOMS: atom_id res chain seq x y z
N MET A 1 2.79 -1.44 35.10
CA MET A 1 3.54 -1.19 33.84
C MET A 1 2.67 -1.74 32.74
N ASP A 2 1.94 -0.87 32.04
CA ASP A 2 1.25 -1.27 30.82
C ASP A 2 2.31 -1.70 29.81
N THR A 3 2.36 -2.99 29.51
CA THR A 3 2.96 -3.47 28.28
C THR A 3 2.05 -3.05 27.14
N SER A 4 2.01 -1.75 26.82
CA SER A 4 1.54 -1.32 25.51
C SER A 4 2.51 -1.95 24.53
N CYS A 5 2.14 -3.10 23.98
CA CYS A 5 2.91 -3.75 22.94
C CYS A 5 3.04 -2.72 21.81
N LEU A 6 4.22 -2.13 21.65
CA LEU A 6 4.45 -1.13 20.61
C LEU A 6 4.08 -1.81 19.28
N ILE A 7 3.04 -1.31 18.62
CA ILE A 7 2.54 -1.91 17.39
C ILE A 7 3.49 -1.53 16.25
N ASN A 8 4.08 -2.53 15.60
CA ASN A 8 4.84 -2.30 14.37
C ASN A 8 3.86 -2.07 13.20
N HIS A 9 3.39 -0.85 13.04
CA HIS A 9 2.48 -0.47 11.94
C HIS A 9 3.09 -0.75 10.56
N TYR A 10 4.41 -0.61 10.43
CA TYR A 10 5.11 -0.85 9.17
C TYR A 10 5.11 -2.33 8.78
N SER A 11 5.37 -3.22 9.73
CA SER A 11 5.28 -4.67 9.50
C SER A 11 3.88 -5.07 9.02
N LYS A 12 2.82 -4.63 9.73
CA LYS A 12 1.43 -4.91 9.36
C LYS A 12 1.10 -4.40 7.95
N PHE A 13 1.45 -3.15 7.67
CA PHE A 13 1.24 -2.56 6.36
C PHE A 13 1.98 -3.32 5.25
N LEU A 14 3.25 -3.67 5.46
CA LEU A 14 4.04 -4.40 4.47
C LEU A 14 3.51 -5.81 4.17
N ARG A 15 2.94 -6.47 5.16
CA ARG A 15 2.32 -7.80 4.97
C ARG A 15 1.09 -7.70 4.08
N GLU A 16 0.20 -6.75 4.37
CA GLU A 16 -1.02 -6.59 3.57
C GLU A 16 -0.72 -6.08 2.16
N ILE A 17 0.23 -5.13 2.02
CA ILE A 17 0.62 -4.63 0.69
C ILE A 17 1.30 -5.71 -0.16
N TYR A 18 1.94 -6.72 0.44
CA TYR A 18 2.47 -7.87 -0.29
C TYR A 18 1.36 -8.68 -0.98
N PHE A 19 0.24 -8.90 -0.28
CA PHE A 19 -0.90 -9.59 -0.86
C PHE A 19 -1.56 -8.77 -1.96
N PHE A 20 -1.83 -7.49 -1.67
CA PHE A 20 -2.39 -6.56 -2.64
C PHE A 20 -1.53 -6.41 -3.89
N HIS A 21 -0.20 -6.26 -3.73
CA HIS A 21 0.74 -6.23 -4.85
C HIS A 21 0.69 -7.52 -5.69
N GLY A 22 0.55 -8.68 -5.03
CA GLY A 22 0.42 -9.98 -5.68
C GLY A 22 -0.83 -10.07 -6.56
N GLU A 23 -1.95 -9.54 -6.08
CA GLU A 23 -3.22 -9.46 -6.82
C GLU A 23 -3.09 -8.51 -8.02
N VAL A 24 -2.58 -7.29 -7.80
CA VAL A 24 -2.32 -6.29 -8.85
C VAL A 24 -1.38 -6.82 -9.93
N SER A 25 -0.30 -7.50 -9.53
CA SER A 25 0.73 -7.98 -10.45
C SER A 25 0.38 -9.31 -11.11
N GLY A 26 -0.53 -10.10 -10.53
CA GLY A 26 -0.75 -11.51 -10.88
C GLY A 26 0.44 -12.41 -10.49
N SER A 27 1.35 -11.93 -9.65
CA SER A 27 2.54 -12.66 -9.19
C SER A 27 3.06 -12.10 -7.87
N PHE A 28 3.39 -12.95 -6.92
CA PHE A 28 3.93 -12.53 -5.63
C PHE A 28 5.42 -12.18 -5.69
N ASN A 29 5.79 -11.01 -5.18
CA ASN A 29 7.18 -10.55 -5.16
C ASN A 29 7.93 -11.06 -3.91
N ARG A 30 8.96 -11.89 -4.14
CA ARG A 30 9.78 -12.50 -3.09
C ARG A 30 10.51 -11.47 -2.22
N GLU A 31 10.99 -10.37 -2.79
CA GLU A 31 11.72 -9.35 -2.03
C GLU A 31 10.82 -8.62 -1.03
N ILE A 32 9.56 -8.37 -1.40
CA ILE A 32 8.57 -7.78 -0.49
C ILE A 32 8.27 -8.77 0.65
N LYS A 33 8.17 -10.07 0.33
CA LYS A 33 7.97 -11.13 1.34
C LYS A 33 9.10 -11.17 2.36
N GLU A 34 10.34 -11.21 1.88
CA GLU A 34 11.53 -11.22 2.73
C GLU A 34 11.60 -9.94 3.58
N LEU A 35 11.24 -8.79 3.02
CA LEU A 35 11.21 -7.52 3.75
C LEU A 35 10.20 -7.54 4.91
N TYR A 36 8.93 -7.86 4.67
CA TYR A 36 7.93 -7.81 5.76
C TYR A 36 8.24 -8.85 6.85
N THR A 37 8.72 -10.03 6.45
CA THR A 37 9.10 -11.10 7.38
C THR A 37 10.28 -10.67 8.26
N ALA A 38 11.28 -9.99 7.68
CA ALA A 38 12.41 -9.47 8.44
C ALA A 38 11.99 -8.36 9.40
N VAL A 39 11.13 -7.43 8.95
CA VAL A 39 10.62 -6.32 9.76
C VAL A 39 9.78 -6.84 10.95
N GLU A 40 8.95 -7.86 10.72
CA GLU A 40 8.13 -8.52 11.75
C GLU A 40 9.00 -9.20 12.81
N ASN A 41 10.01 -9.98 12.39
CA ASN A 41 10.86 -10.73 13.32
C ASN A 41 11.88 -9.88 14.07
N GLN A 42 12.35 -8.77 13.48
CA GLN A 42 13.43 -7.95 14.04
C GLN A 42 12.93 -6.68 14.74
N ASN A 43 11.60 -6.42 14.74
CA ASN A 43 11.02 -5.16 15.18
C ASN A 43 11.72 -3.92 14.56
N HIS A 44 12.17 -4.05 13.31
CA HIS A 44 12.70 -2.91 12.56
C HIS A 44 11.57 -2.00 12.09
N GLY A 45 11.87 -0.73 11.82
CA GLY A 45 10.90 0.22 11.28
C GLY A 45 9.80 0.66 12.25
N MET A 46 10.00 0.47 13.55
CA MET A 46 9.07 0.93 14.61
C MET A 46 8.88 2.46 14.63
N ASN A 47 9.83 3.19 14.05
CA ASN A 47 9.77 4.63 13.84
C ASN A 47 8.80 5.06 12.73
N ILE A 48 8.32 4.12 11.90
CA ILE A 48 7.43 4.41 10.79
C ILE A 48 5.99 4.50 11.30
N THR A 49 5.49 5.72 11.36
CA THR A 49 4.15 6.01 11.87
C THR A 49 3.06 5.81 10.81
N PRO A 50 1.79 5.61 11.22
CA PRO A 50 0.64 5.59 10.31
C PRO A 50 0.58 6.81 9.37
N SER A 51 0.90 8.01 9.86
CA SER A 51 0.94 9.23 9.04
C SER A 51 2.03 9.19 7.97
N LYS A 52 3.19 8.59 8.27
CA LYS A 52 4.26 8.39 7.28
C LYS A 52 3.81 7.40 6.20
N ILE A 53 3.16 6.30 6.59
CA ILE A 53 2.58 5.33 5.65
C ILE A 53 1.54 6.00 4.74
N LYS A 54 0.59 6.76 5.32
CA LYS A 54 -0.40 7.54 4.54
C LYS A 54 0.27 8.42 3.50
N SER A 55 1.28 9.19 3.89
CA SER A 55 1.95 10.15 2.98
C SER A 55 2.62 9.45 1.80
N HIS A 56 3.20 8.27 2.01
CA HIS A 56 3.79 7.49 0.93
C HIS A 56 2.75 6.80 0.05
N LEU A 57 1.64 6.35 0.64
CA LEU A 57 0.51 5.78 -0.10
C LEU A 57 -0.18 6.83 -0.97
N GLU A 58 -0.34 8.05 -0.47
CA GLU A 58 -0.90 9.19 -1.23
C GLU A 58 -0.11 9.44 -2.51
N VAL A 59 1.23 9.53 -2.41
CA VAL A 59 2.08 9.66 -3.61
C VAL A 59 1.97 8.43 -4.54
N CYS A 60 1.86 7.22 -3.98
CA CYS A 60 1.64 6.02 -4.79
C CYS A 60 0.33 6.07 -5.57
N LEU A 61 -0.75 6.53 -4.93
CA LEU A 61 -2.06 6.66 -5.55
C LEU A 61 -2.04 7.79 -6.58
N ASP A 62 -1.41 8.93 -6.32
CA ASP A 62 -1.23 9.99 -7.32
C ASP A 62 -0.50 9.50 -8.57
N GLU A 63 0.56 8.71 -8.41
CA GLU A 63 1.32 8.09 -9.52
C GLU A 63 0.41 7.17 -10.35
N ILE A 64 -0.39 6.32 -9.69
CA ILE A 64 -1.36 5.42 -10.33
C ILE A 64 -2.46 6.20 -11.07
N PHE A 65 -2.99 7.21 -10.40
CA PHE A 65 -4.14 7.99 -10.87
C PHE A 65 -3.81 8.85 -12.09
N SER A 66 -2.57 9.31 -12.15
CA SER A 66 -2.02 10.07 -13.28
C SER A 66 -1.78 9.18 -14.52
N ASP A 67 -1.68 7.86 -14.33
CA ASP A 67 -1.51 6.86 -15.38
C ASP A 67 -2.86 6.25 -15.83
N ARG A 68 -3.95 7.01 -15.69
CA ARG A 68 -5.25 6.62 -16.25
C ARG A 68 -5.14 6.56 -17.78
N THR A 69 -5.44 5.40 -18.35
CA THR A 69 -5.35 5.15 -19.80
C THR A 69 -6.65 4.56 -20.33
N THR A 70 -6.79 4.51 -21.66
CA THR A 70 -7.88 3.81 -22.33
C THR A 70 -7.63 2.30 -22.31
N GLU A 71 -8.70 1.50 -22.15
CA GLU A 71 -8.65 0.04 -22.01
C GLU A 71 -7.69 -0.65 -23.00
N SER A 72 -6.84 -1.53 -22.48
CA SER A 72 -6.04 -2.50 -23.23
C SER A 72 -5.85 -3.78 -22.41
N GLU A 73 -5.37 -4.87 -23.03
CA GLU A 73 -5.18 -6.17 -22.36
C GLU A 73 -4.28 -6.11 -21.11
N GLU A 74 -3.43 -5.08 -20.98
CA GLU A 74 -2.46 -4.89 -19.89
C GLU A 74 -2.92 -3.83 -18.86
N THR A 75 -4.23 -3.62 -18.75
CA THR A 75 -4.84 -2.65 -17.81
C THR A 75 -5.59 -3.32 -16.67
N LEU A 76 -5.75 -2.58 -15.57
CA LEU A 76 -6.55 -2.97 -14.40
C LEU A 76 -7.69 -1.99 -14.22
N ASN A 77 -8.84 -2.48 -13.76
CA ASN A 77 -9.93 -1.62 -13.33
C ASN A 77 -9.51 -0.86 -12.06
N LEU A 78 -9.43 0.47 -12.15
CA LEU A 78 -8.98 1.32 -11.06
C LEU A 78 -9.97 1.30 -9.89
N ASN A 79 -11.28 1.28 -10.18
CA ASN A 79 -12.32 1.23 -9.15
C ASN A 79 -12.22 -0.06 -8.33
N THR A 80 -12.07 -1.22 -8.99
CA THR A 80 -11.85 -2.51 -8.32
C THR A 80 -10.59 -2.48 -7.45
N MET A 81 -9.46 -2.05 -8.03
CA MET A 81 -8.18 -2.00 -7.30
C MET A 81 -8.24 -1.08 -6.06
N LEU A 82 -8.89 0.09 -6.15
CA LEU A 82 -9.07 0.97 -5.01
C LEU A 82 -10.02 0.38 -3.96
N ASN A 83 -11.07 -0.33 -4.38
CA ASN A 83 -11.95 -1.03 -3.44
C ASN A 83 -11.23 -2.15 -2.69
N ASP A 84 -10.40 -2.94 -3.37
CA ASP A 84 -9.59 -3.99 -2.74
C ASP A 84 -8.61 -3.39 -1.73
N LEU A 85 -7.94 -2.29 -2.09
CA LEU A 85 -7.08 -1.55 -1.18
C LEU A 85 -7.84 -1.00 0.04
N ASN A 86 -9.06 -0.50 -0.17
CA ASN A 86 -9.92 0.01 0.89
C ASN A 86 -10.36 -1.10 1.86
N GLN A 87 -10.67 -2.29 1.34
CA GLN A 87 -11.01 -3.47 2.14
C GLN A 87 -9.79 -3.93 2.94
N MET A 88 -8.64 -4.09 2.30
CA MET A 88 -7.37 -4.41 2.95
C MET A 88 -7.04 -3.42 4.08
N ALA A 89 -7.25 -2.13 3.86
CA ALA A 89 -6.98 -1.09 4.86
C ALA A 89 -7.83 -1.20 6.13
N ARG A 90 -9.02 -1.80 6.07
CA ARG A 90 -9.88 -2.05 7.24
C ARG A 90 -9.32 -3.13 8.17
N HIS A 91 -8.43 -3.98 7.67
CA HIS A 91 -7.79 -5.05 8.44
C HIS A 91 -6.47 -4.64 9.11
N LEU A 92 -5.98 -3.42 8.85
CA LEU A 92 -4.70 -2.92 9.37
C LEU A 92 -4.75 -2.45 10.84
N GLY A 93 -5.94 -2.46 11.46
CA GLY A 93 -6.20 -1.91 12.79
C GLY A 93 -6.48 -0.39 12.77
N ASP A 94 -7.07 0.11 13.86
CA ASP A 94 -7.72 1.43 13.92
C ASP A 94 -6.82 2.57 13.44
N ASP A 95 -5.58 2.67 13.95
CA ASP A 95 -4.68 3.78 13.61
C ASP A 95 -4.33 3.87 12.12
N LEU A 96 -4.12 2.73 11.46
CA LEU A 96 -3.82 2.69 10.03
C LEU A 96 -5.10 2.86 9.21
N SER A 97 -6.17 2.20 9.62
CA SER A 97 -7.47 2.25 8.93
C SER A 97 -8.00 3.69 8.88
N MET A 98 -7.97 4.41 10.01
CA MET A 98 -8.39 5.82 10.09
C MET A 98 -7.56 6.77 9.22
N LYS A 99 -6.37 6.36 8.74
CA LYS A 99 -5.54 7.15 7.84
C LYS A 99 -5.71 6.76 6.38
N ILE A 100 -5.79 5.46 6.11
CA ILE A 100 -5.79 4.92 4.74
C ILE A 100 -7.19 4.90 4.14
N VAL A 101 -8.22 4.48 4.90
CA VAL A 101 -9.60 4.39 4.38
C VAL A 101 -10.09 5.76 3.86
N PRO A 102 -9.95 6.88 4.60
CA PRO A 102 -10.36 8.18 4.07
C PRO A 102 -9.55 8.60 2.84
N LEU A 103 -8.25 8.33 2.82
CA LEU A 103 -7.39 8.62 1.67
C LEU A 103 -7.88 7.89 0.42
N VAL A 104 -8.07 6.57 0.51
CA VAL A 104 -8.54 5.76 -0.63
C VAL A 104 -9.94 6.16 -1.06
N SER A 105 -10.81 6.54 -0.11
CA SER A 105 -12.17 7.02 -0.41
C SER A 105 -12.17 8.28 -1.28
N MET A 106 -11.22 9.21 -1.07
CA MET A 106 -11.09 10.39 -1.94
C MET A 106 -10.81 10.01 -3.40
N TYR A 107 -9.91 9.05 -3.65
CA TYR A 107 -9.66 8.57 -5.02
C TYR A 107 -10.83 7.78 -5.59
N LEU A 108 -11.59 7.05 -4.75
CA LEU A 108 -12.80 6.35 -5.17
C LEU A 108 -13.92 7.32 -5.60
N GLU A 109 -14.06 8.47 -4.97
CA GLU A 109 -15.05 9.50 -5.35
C GLU A 109 -14.76 10.11 -6.73
N GLU A 110 -13.48 10.23 -7.09
CA GLU A 110 -13.01 10.68 -8.41
C GLU A 110 -12.87 9.53 -9.44
N THR A 111 -13.18 8.33 -8.97
CA THR A 111 -13.32 6.99 -9.57
C THR A 111 -14.47 6.71 -10.54
N LYS A 112 -14.32 6.65 -11.87
CA LYS A 112 -15.40 6.04 -12.70
C LYS A 112 -15.26 4.52 -12.76
N GLU A 113 -16.38 3.79 -12.84
CA GLU A 113 -16.38 2.33 -12.95
C GLU A 113 -15.60 1.83 -14.18
N SER A 114 -15.55 2.60 -15.26
CA SER A 114 -14.81 2.28 -16.49
C SER A 114 -13.35 2.74 -16.48
N ASP A 115 -12.87 3.40 -15.43
CA ASP A 115 -11.50 3.90 -15.41
C ASP A 115 -10.52 2.74 -15.26
N THR A 116 -9.48 2.77 -16.08
CA THR A 116 -8.42 1.76 -16.05
C THR A 116 -7.04 2.41 -15.94
N VAL A 117 -6.10 1.65 -15.39
CA VAL A 117 -4.70 2.04 -15.21
C VAL A 117 -3.77 0.95 -15.74
N SER A 118 -2.54 1.31 -16.12
CA SER A 118 -1.56 0.31 -16.53
C SER A 118 -1.26 -0.64 -15.38
N LYS A 119 -1.34 -1.95 -15.62
CA LYS A 119 -0.89 -2.96 -14.67
C LYS A 119 0.57 -2.78 -14.30
N LYS A 120 1.41 -2.46 -15.29
CA LYS A 120 2.84 -2.19 -15.10
C LYS A 120 3.06 -0.92 -14.29
N GLY A 121 2.33 0.15 -14.60
CA GLY A 121 2.41 1.42 -13.87
C GLY A 121 2.02 1.25 -12.39
N ALA A 122 0.89 0.59 -12.12
CA ALA A 122 0.42 0.33 -10.76
C ALA A 122 1.40 -0.52 -9.95
N LYS A 123 1.90 -1.61 -10.53
CA LYS A 123 2.96 -2.42 -9.92
C LYS A 123 4.16 -1.57 -9.52
N GLN A 124 4.66 -0.74 -10.45
CA GLN A 124 5.86 0.04 -10.24
C GLN A 124 5.66 1.13 -9.16
N ALA A 125 4.49 1.77 -9.12
CA ALA A 125 4.14 2.73 -8.08
C ALA A 125 4.14 2.09 -6.67
N ILE A 126 3.55 0.89 -6.53
CA ILE A 126 3.53 0.15 -5.26
C ILE A 126 4.96 -0.23 -4.83
N GLU A 127 5.78 -0.74 -5.75
CA GLU A 127 7.18 -1.09 -5.47
C GLU A 127 8.02 0.14 -5.08
N ASN A 128 7.78 1.28 -5.73
CA ASN A 128 8.42 2.56 -5.38
C ASN A 128 8.04 3.01 -3.97
N MET A 129 6.76 2.93 -3.59
CA MET A 129 6.28 3.24 -2.25
C MET A 129 6.99 2.39 -1.19
N ILE A 130 7.03 1.07 -1.40
CA ILE A 130 7.71 0.14 -0.49
C ILE A 130 9.19 0.49 -0.34
N ASN A 131 9.86 0.80 -1.45
CA ASN A 131 11.27 1.20 -1.44
C ASN A 131 11.51 2.52 -0.70
N ARG A 132 10.62 3.52 -0.85
CA ARG A 132 10.70 4.79 -0.10
C ARG A 132 10.51 4.56 1.40
N LEU A 133 9.54 3.73 1.80
CA LEU A 133 9.32 3.35 3.20
C LEU A 133 10.51 2.59 3.78
N LYS A 134 11.07 1.63 3.03
CA LYS A 134 12.26 0.87 3.42
C LYS A 134 13.47 1.78 3.71
N LYS A 135 13.67 2.83 2.91
CA LYS A 135 14.74 3.82 3.16
C LYS A 135 14.48 4.62 4.45
N CYS A 136 13.23 5.00 4.70
CA CYS A 136 12.84 5.68 5.94
C CYS A 136 13.06 4.81 7.18
N ALA A 137 12.82 3.50 7.08
CA ALA A 137 13.01 2.58 8.19
C ALA A 137 14.49 2.37 8.57
N LYS A 138 15.41 2.53 7.60
CA LYS A 138 16.87 2.43 7.81
C LYS A 138 17.54 3.70 8.32
N SER A 139 16.86 4.85 8.22
CA SER A 139 17.45 6.17 8.52
C SER A 139 17.21 6.61 9.96
N SER A 140 16.90 5.66 10.86
CA SER A 140 16.50 5.90 12.25
C SER A 140 17.43 5.25 13.24
#